data_AF-A0A952KIS4-F1
#
_entry.id   AF-A0A952KIS4-F1
#
_cell.length_a   1.000
_cell.length_b   1.000
_cell.length_c   1.000
_cell.angle_alpha   90.00
_cell.angle_beta   90.00
_cell.angle_gamma   90.00
#
_symmetry.space_group_name_H-M   'P 1'
#
loop_
_entity.id
_entity.type
_entity.pdbx_description
1 polymer ?
#
loop_
_entity_poly.entity_id
_entity_poly.type
_entity_poly.pdbx_seq_one_letter_code
_entity_poly.pdbx_strand_id
1 'polypeptide(L)'
;MANPLCSALVGERFRTSVMDFRPAGPARRFAVVTTCNAAGYEAYGRRMVESFDRHWPAEVPLLLYCEGFTPRLSGSRIEARDLIDSSPELAAFKHRHADNPLAHGLTRRPRFRLSYDLAKLRFKLGEKRWGEGYRWNAVRFAHKSFAIFHAAAAADIDVLIWVDADTRFFADVGWEEIERFVPADRFVGYLRRRIHSECGFVAYNLSHPATREMLAEFERLYTRDEMFREYEFHDSYLFDLVRKQMERRGHRSYDIAGGLGLKVPHVLINSRLGRFMDHLKGGRKEEGRSRVADLVLERQEAYWREPG
;
A
#
# COMPACT_ATOMS: atom_id res chain seq x y z
N MET A 1 7.39 -8.92 -92.16
CA MET A 1 6.04 -8.44 -91.78
C MET A 1 6.17 -7.72 -90.46
N ALA A 2 5.84 -6.43 -90.43
CA ALA A 2 5.90 -5.57 -89.26
C ALA A 2 4.49 -5.39 -88.66
N ASN A 3 4.34 -5.48 -87.33
CA ASN A 3 3.69 -4.46 -86.49
C ASN A 3 3.86 -4.78 -84.98
N PRO A 4 3.80 -3.75 -84.09
CA PRO A 4 4.33 -3.75 -82.73
C PRO A 4 3.23 -3.71 -81.65
N LEU A 5 3.63 -3.62 -80.36
CA LEU A 5 2.98 -2.92 -79.22
C LEU A 5 3.61 -3.50 -77.91
N CYS A 6 4.57 -2.84 -77.25
CA CYS A 6 4.46 -1.70 -76.33
C CYS A 6 3.75 -2.00 -74.99
N SER A 7 4.58 -2.22 -73.96
CA SER A 7 4.52 -1.68 -72.58
C SER A 7 3.17 -1.60 -71.85
N ALA A 8 3.06 -2.35 -70.74
CA ALA A 8 2.26 -1.93 -69.57
C ALA A 8 2.68 -2.66 -68.26
N LEU A 9 3.11 -1.84 -67.27
CA LEU A 9 2.87 -1.95 -65.81
C LEU A 9 3.62 -3.09 -65.07
N VAL A 10 4.75 -2.90 -64.39
CA VAL A 10 5.09 -2.03 -63.23
C VAL A 10 4.06 -2.06 -62.10
N GLY A 11 4.44 -2.75 -61.01
CA GLY A 11 4.07 -2.36 -59.64
C GLY A 11 3.07 -3.24 -58.92
N GLU A 12 3.45 -4.48 -58.56
CA GLU A 12 2.80 -5.17 -57.44
C GLU A 12 3.09 -4.40 -56.15
N ARG A 13 2.08 -3.68 -55.68
CA ARG A 13 2.11 -3.00 -54.39
C ARG A 13 2.15 -4.05 -53.29
N PHE A 14 3.31 -4.20 -52.65
CA PHE A 14 3.39 -4.75 -51.30
C PHE A 14 2.48 -3.91 -50.41
N ARG A 15 1.30 -4.43 -50.09
CA ARG A 15 0.53 -3.97 -48.93
C ARG A 15 1.31 -4.38 -47.70
N THR A 16 2.22 -3.54 -47.25
CA THR A 16 2.66 -3.56 -45.85
C THR A 16 1.41 -3.35 -45.02
N SER A 17 0.89 -4.45 -44.49
CA SER A 17 -0.05 -4.43 -43.37
C SER A 17 0.64 -3.64 -42.28
N VAL A 18 0.22 -2.39 -42.09
CA VAL A 18 0.48 -1.66 -40.86
C VAL A 18 -0.18 -2.54 -39.80
N MET A 19 0.63 -3.35 -39.11
CA MET A 19 0.17 -3.97 -37.88
C MET A 19 -0.20 -2.80 -36.98
N ASP A 20 -1.50 -2.62 -36.76
CA ASP A 20 -2.01 -1.82 -35.67
C ASP A 20 -1.35 -2.37 -34.39
N PHE A 21 -0.26 -1.76 -33.98
CA PHE A 21 0.29 -1.91 -32.64
C PHE A 21 -0.73 -1.28 -31.70
N ARG A 22 -1.77 -2.05 -31.36
CA ARG A 22 -2.45 -1.84 -30.10
C ARG A 22 -1.40 -2.08 -29.03
N PRO A 23 -1.12 -1.13 -28.12
CA PRO A 23 -0.30 -1.44 -26.97
C PRO A 23 -0.92 -2.67 -26.30
N ALA A 24 -0.12 -3.71 -26.10
CA ALA A 24 -0.57 -4.88 -25.37
C ALA A 24 -1.11 -4.39 -24.03
N GLY A 25 -2.38 -4.72 -23.74
CA GLY A 25 -2.94 -4.49 -22.40
C GLY A 25 -2.02 -5.12 -21.35
N PRO A 26 -2.12 -4.69 -20.08
CA PRO A 26 -1.21 -5.18 -19.04
C PRO A 26 -1.32 -6.71 -18.92
N ALA A 27 -0.17 -7.36 -18.75
CA ALA A 27 -0.10 -8.82 -18.62
C ALA A 27 -0.76 -9.34 -17.33
N ARG A 28 -0.92 -8.45 -16.32
CA ARG A 28 -1.56 -8.71 -15.03
C ARG A 28 -2.67 -7.70 -14.76
N ARG A 29 -3.72 -8.12 -14.07
CA ARG A 29 -4.82 -7.25 -13.61
C ARG A 29 -4.49 -6.70 -12.22
N PHE A 30 -4.63 -5.39 -12.06
CA PHE A 30 -4.32 -4.69 -10.82
C PHE A 30 -5.58 -4.05 -10.24
N ALA A 31 -5.68 -3.97 -8.92
CA ALA A 31 -6.61 -3.09 -8.23
C ALA A 31 -5.90 -2.39 -7.07
N VAL A 32 -6.36 -1.18 -6.75
CA VAL A 32 -5.92 -0.45 -5.54
C VAL A 32 -7.02 -0.55 -4.50
N VAL A 33 -6.66 -0.72 -3.23
CA VAL A 33 -7.59 -0.74 -2.10
C VAL A 33 -7.17 0.29 -1.06
N THR A 34 -8.17 0.97 -0.50
CA THR A 34 -7.99 1.89 0.63
C THR A 34 -9.20 1.85 1.56
N THR A 35 -9.05 2.41 2.76
CA THR A 35 -10.19 2.66 3.66
C THR A 35 -10.05 3.97 4.42
N CYS A 36 -11.17 4.59 4.71
CA CYS A 36 -11.28 5.68 5.66
C CYS A 36 -12.68 5.71 6.30
N ASN A 37 -12.80 6.45 7.40
CA ASN A 37 -14.08 6.81 7.98
C ASN A 37 -14.53 8.19 7.47
N ALA A 38 -15.75 8.61 7.80
CA ALA A 38 -16.32 9.89 7.37
C ALA A 38 -15.39 11.10 7.63
N ALA A 39 -14.85 11.21 8.85
CA ALA A 39 -13.95 12.31 9.21
C ALA A 39 -12.63 12.28 8.41
N GLY A 40 -12.06 11.10 8.20
CA GLY A 40 -10.86 10.91 7.39
C GLY A 40 -11.11 11.21 5.92
N TYR A 41 -12.30 10.89 5.39
CA TYR A 41 -12.67 11.22 4.03
C TYR A 41 -12.69 12.73 3.78
N GLU A 42 -13.35 13.48 4.67
CA GLU A 42 -13.39 14.95 4.59
C GLU A 42 -12.01 15.59 4.76
N ALA A 43 -11.20 15.08 5.70
CA ALA A 43 -9.89 15.65 5.98
C ALA A 43 -8.84 15.37 4.89
N TYR A 44 -8.84 14.17 4.29
CA TYR A 44 -7.81 13.76 3.34
C TYR A 44 -8.25 12.75 2.28
N GLY A 45 -9.24 11.90 2.56
CA GLY A 45 -9.62 10.80 1.67
C GLY A 45 -10.20 11.25 0.34
N ARG A 46 -10.98 12.35 0.31
CA ARG A 46 -11.48 12.93 -0.95
C ARG A 46 -10.34 13.28 -1.91
N ARG A 47 -9.28 13.93 -1.39
CA ARG A 47 -8.09 14.27 -2.17
C ARG A 47 -7.36 13.04 -2.69
N MET A 48 -7.30 11.97 -1.91
CA MET A 48 -6.71 10.70 -2.36
C MET A 48 -7.48 10.12 -3.53
N VAL A 49 -8.82 10.05 -3.44
CA VAL A 49 -9.69 9.52 -4.50
C VAL A 49 -9.61 10.38 -5.76
N GLU A 50 -9.73 11.71 -5.64
CA GLU A 50 -9.68 12.63 -6.77
C GLU A 50 -8.30 12.60 -7.48
N SER A 51 -7.22 12.55 -6.71
CA SER A 51 -5.87 12.46 -7.30
C SER A 51 -5.58 11.09 -7.89
N PHE A 52 -6.09 10.01 -7.30
CA PHE A 52 -6.04 8.68 -7.90
C PHE A 52 -6.79 8.65 -9.24
N ASP A 53 -8.02 9.19 -9.27
CA ASP A 53 -8.85 9.24 -10.47
C ASP A 53 -8.24 10.09 -11.60
N ARG A 54 -7.36 11.03 -11.25
CA ARG A 54 -6.61 11.82 -12.22
C ARG A 54 -5.39 11.10 -12.78
N HIS A 55 -4.63 10.40 -11.95
CA HIS A 55 -3.24 10.04 -12.26
C HIS A 55 -2.99 8.55 -12.51
N TRP A 56 -3.90 7.67 -12.09
CA TRP A 56 -3.78 6.23 -12.37
C TRP A 56 -4.38 5.85 -13.72
N PRO A 57 -3.94 4.75 -14.35
CA PRO A 57 -4.59 4.22 -15.55
C PRO A 57 -6.07 3.89 -15.28
N ALA A 58 -6.92 4.16 -16.26
CA ALA A 58 -8.38 4.00 -16.11
C ALA A 58 -8.81 2.56 -15.86
N GLU A 59 -7.99 1.59 -16.27
CA GLU A 59 -8.20 0.15 -16.12
C GLU A 59 -7.91 -0.37 -14.70
N VAL A 60 -7.28 0.44 -13.83
CA VAL A 60 -7.00 0.07 -12.44
C VAL A 60 -8.12 0.63 -11.53
N PRO A 61 -9.04 -0.22 -11.02
CA PRO A 61 -10.07 0.26 -10.13
C PRO A 61 -9.51 0.62 -8.75
N LEU A 62 -10.18 1.56 -8.08
CA LEU A 62 -9.99 1.86 -6.67
C LEU A 62 -11.15 1.26 -5.86
N LEU A 63 -10.84 0.27 -5.03
CA LEU A 63 -11.74 -0.30 -4.04
C LEU A 63 -11.70 0.56 -2.78
N LEU A 64 -12.70 1.43 -2.61
CA LEU A 64 -12.82 2.36 -1.49
C LEU A 64 -13.74 1.77 -0.41
N TYR A 65 -13.17 1.32 0.70
CA TYR A 65 -13.95 0.84 1.84
C TYR A 65 -14.28 2.00 2.78
N CYS A 66 -15.57 2.31 2.89
CA CYS A 66 -16.12 3.40 3.67
C CYS A 66 -16.61 2.92 5.03
N GLU A 67 -16.34 3.68 6.10
CA GLU A 67 -16.96 3.50 7.41
C GLU A 67 -17.82 4.72 7.76
N GLY A 68 -19.15 4.54 7.75
CA GLY A 68 -20.10 5.56 8.22
C GLY A 68 -20.32 6.74 7.26
N PHE A 69 -20.09 6.55 5.95
CA PHE A 69 -20.42 7.55 4.93
C PHE A 69 -20.61 6.92 3.55
N THR A 70 -21.31 7.63 2.66
CA THR A 70 -21.41 7.31 1.24
C THR A 70 -20.66 8.37 0.43
N PRO A 71 -19.60 8.03 -0.30
CA PRO A 71 -18.84 9.00 -1.07
C PRO A 71 -19.65 9.48 -2.29
N ARG A 72 -19.49 10.76 -2.64
CA ARG A 72 -19.89 11.26 -3.95
C ARG A 72 -18.78 10.95 -4.94
N LEU A 73 -19.02 10.00 -5.83
CA LEU A 73 -18.03 9.52 -6.80
C LEU A 73 -18.22 10.21 -8.15
N SER A 74 -17.11 10.63 -8.74
CA SER A 74 -17.07 11.27 -10.06
C SER A 74 -16.70 10.30 -11.18
N GLY A 75 -15.87 9.29 -10.87
CA GLY A 75 -15.28 8.36 -11.83
C GLY A 75 -15.87 6.96 -11.75
N SER A 76 -16.07 6.31 -12.91
CA SER A 76 -16.63 4.97 -13.03
C SER A 76 -15.71 3.85 -12.50
N ARG A 77 -14.42 4.15 -12.28
CA ARG A 77 -13.43 3.18 -11.77
C ARG A 77 -13.30 3.13 -10.24
N ILE A 78 -14.04 3.99 -9.54
CA ILE A 78 -14.04 3.99 -8.07
C ILE A 78 -15.20 3.14 -7.59
N GLU A 79 -14.89 2.04 -6.89
CA GLU A 79 -15.85 1.11 -6.33
C GLU A 79 -15.96 1.33 -4.82
N ALA A 80 -16.99 2.06 -4.39
CA ALA A 80 -17.25 2.23 -2.96
C ALA A 80 -17.94 1.00 -2.38
N ARG A 81 -17.51 0.59 -1.18
CA ARG A 81 -18.07 -0.52 -0.41
C ARG A 81 -18.22 -0.09 1.05
N ASP A 82 -19.31 -0.49 1.71
CA ASP A 82 -19.38 -0.35 3.17
C ASP A 82 -18.45 -1.38 3.81
N LEU A 83 -17.56 -0.92 4.70
CA LEU A 83 -16.54 -1.76 5.31
C LEU A 83 -17.11 -2.81 6.26
N ILE A 84 -18.14 -2.45 7.03
CA ILE A 84 -18.74 -3.33 8.03
C ILE A 84 -19.61 -4.38 7.34
N ASP A 85 -20.40 -3.98 6.35
CA ASP A 85 -21.22 -4.91 5.57
C ASP A 85 -20.35 -5.87 4.74
N SER A 86 -19.20 -5.39 4.23
CA SER A 86 -18.27 -6.22 3.46
C SER A 86 -17.47 -7.20 4.34
N SER A 87 -17.31 -6.93 5.64
CA SER A 87 -16.49 -7.78 6.53
C SER A 87 -17.21 -8.06 7.86
N PRO A 88 -18.04 -9.12 7.89
CA PRO A 88 -18.64 -9.62 9.12
C PRO A 88 -17.60 -9.96 10.20
N GLU A 89 -16.40 -10.41 9.81
CA GLU A 89 -15.29 -10.73 10.72
C GLU A 89 -14.72 -9.49 11.40
N LEU A 90 -14.63 -8.35 10.69
CA LEU A 90 -14.28 -7.07 11.32
C LEU A 90 -15.37 -6.64 12.31
N ALA A 91 -16.64 -6.76 11.92
CA ALA A 91 -17.76 -6.44 12.80
C ALA A 91 -17.70 -7.29 14.09
N ALA A 92 -17.46 -8.59 13.95
CA ALA A 92 -17.29 -9.51 15.06
C ALA A 92 -16.06 -9.15 15.93
N PHE A 93 -14.92 -8.83 15.31
CA PHE A 93 -13.71 -8.41 16.04
C PHE A 93 -13.94 -7.12 16.85
N LYS A 94 -14.58 -6.12 16.25
CA LYS A 94 -14.95 -4.86 16.93
C LYS A 94 -15.91 -5.13 18.08
N HIS A 95 -16.90 -5.99 17.89
CA HIS A 95 -17.84 -6.35 18.94
C HIS A 95 -17.15 -7.08 20.12
N ARG A 96 -16.32 -8.10 19.84
CA ARG A 96 -15.58 -8.84 20.88
C ARG A 96 -14.63 -7.97 21.71
N HIS A 97 -14.18 -6.85 21.16
CA HIS A 97 -13.17 -6.00 21.78
C HIS A 97 -13.62 -4.57 22.07
N ALA A 98 -14.92 -4.28 21.98
CA ALA A 98 -15.47 -2.94 22.20
C ALA A 98 -15.02 -2.32 23.53
N ASP A 99 -14.97 -3.14 24.59
CA ASP A 99 -14.59 -2.73 25.95
C ASP A 99 -13.23 -3.31 26.38
N ASN A 100 -12.39 -3.73 25.44
CA ASN A 100 -11.10 -4.35 25.74
C ASN A 100 -9.95 -3.31 25.78
N PRO A 101 -9.51 -2.83 26.97
CA PRO A 101 -8.47 -1.81 27.05
C PRO A 101 -7.13 -2.25 26.44
N LEU A 102 -6.87 -3.56 26.33
CA LEU A 102 -5.68 -4.06 25.64
C LEU A 102 -5.78 -3.82 24.14
N ALA A 103 -6.92 -4.13 23.53
CA ALA A 103 -7.17 -3.96 22.11
C ALA A 103 -7.23 -2.49 21.67
N HIS A 104 -7.54 -1.59 22.60
CA HIS A 104 -7.52 -0.14 22.38
C HIS A 104 -6.17 0.51 22.68
N GLY A 105 -5.15 -0.26 23.11
CA GLY A 105 -3.84 0.27 23.48
C GLY A 105 -3.89 1.18 24.70
N LEU A 106 -4.74 0.85 25.67
CA LEU A 106 -4.94 1.57 26.93
C LEU A 106 -4.40 0.80 28.14
N THR A 107 -3.73 -0.34 27.93
CA THR A 107 -3.18 -1.16 29.00
C THR A 107 -1.71 -0.86 29.21
N ARG A 108 -1.38 -0.07 30.23
CA ARG A 108 0.02 0.15 30.63
C ARG A 108 0.58 -1.14 31.23
N ARG A 109 1.66 -1.61 30.65
CA ARG A 109 2.42 -2.78 31.11
C ARG A 109 3.85 -2.34 31.42
N PRO A 110 4.25 -2.27 32.69
CA PRO A 110 5.60 -1.83 33.04
C PRO A 110 6.63 -2.80 32.49
N ARG A 111 7.67 -2.26 31.85
CA ARG A 111 8.82 -3.05 31.40
C ARG A 111 10.09 -2.30 31.71
N PHE A 112 11.09 -2.99 32.23
CA PHE A 112 12.38 -2.37 32.53
C PHE A 112 13.32 -2.50 31.33
N ARG A 113 14.04 -1.43 31.04
CA ARG A 113 15.14 -1.40 30.08
C ARG A 113 16.42 -1.12 30.84
N LEU A 114 17.36 -2.06 30.77
CA LEU A 114 18.73 -1.80 31.19
C LEU A 114 19.46 -1.10 30.03
N SER A 115 19.98 0.08 30.28
CA SER A 115 20.92 0.77 29.41
C SER A 115 22.26 0.87 30.11
N TYR A 116 23.34 0.68 29.36
CA TYR A 116 24.69 0.74 29.89
C TYR A 116 25.54 1.69 29.05
N ASP A 117 26.35 2.50 29.72
CA ASP A 117 27.41 3.31 29.13
C ASP A 117 28.74 2.69 29.61
N LEU A 118 29.37 1.91 28.73
CA LEU A 118 30.63 1.23 29.04
C LEU A 118 31.79 2.23 29.22
N ALA A 119 31.74 3.39 28.55
CA ALA A 119 32.77 4.41 28.68
C ALA A 119 32.72 5.09 30.05
N LYS A 120 31.54 5.13 30.69
CA LYS A 120 31.35 5.68 32.05
C LYS A 120 31.13 4.62 33.13
N LEU A 121 31.15 3.33 32.80
CA LEU A 121 30.76 2.22 33.70
C LEU A 121 29.41 2.45 34.41
N ARG A 122 28.45 3.09 33.73
CA ARG A 122 27.14 3.42 34.30
C ARG A 122 26.05 2.53 33.74
N PHE A 123 25.28 1.94 34.65
CA PHE A 123 24.06 1.22 34.33
C PHE A 123 22.86 2.09 34.73
N LYS A 124 21.90 2.23 33.83
CA LYS A 124 20.63 2.93 34.07
C LYS A 124 19.48 2.00 33.79
N LEU A 125 18.71 1.70 34.83
CA LEU A 125 17.42 1.03 34.72
C LEU A 125 16.36 2.10 34.40
N GLY A 126 15.83 2.06 33.18
CA GLY A 126 14.72 2.91 32.76
C GLY A 126 13.42 2.12 32.71
N GLU A 127 12.31 2.71 33.14
CA GLU A 127 10.98 2.18 32.85
C GLU A 127 10.63 2.52 31.40
N LYS A 128 10.21 1.52 30.62
CA LYS A 128 9.66 1.68 29.29
C LYS A 128 8.16 1.49 29.38
N ARG A 129 7.40 2.54 29.04
CA ARG A 129 5.95 2.43 28.82
C ARG A 129 5.72 1.46 27.66
N TRP A 130 5.04 0.37 27.94
CA TRP A 130 4.68 -0.68 26.97
C TRP A 130 3.19 -0.96 27.08
N GLY A 131 2.53 -1.32 25.97
CA GLY A 131 1.09 -1.61 25.94
C GLY A 131 0.15 -0.39 25.81
N GLU A 132 0.69 0.84 25.85
CA GLU A 132 -0.10 2.08 25.76
C GLU A 132 0.25 2.88 24.49
N GLY A 133 -0.77 3.32 23.75
CA GLY A 133 -0.65 4.13 22.54
C GLY A 133 -0.90 3.36 21.24
N TYR A 134 -0.78 4.05 20.10
CA TYR A 134 -1.27 3.55 18.81
C TYR A 134 -0.69 2.18 18.42
N ARG A 135 0.56 1.88 18.79
CA ARG A 135 1.22 0.61 18.47
C ARG A 135 0.48 -0.62 19.01
N TRP A 136 -0.35 -0.43 20.03
CA TRP A 136 -1.18 -1.46 20.66
C TRP A 136 -2.68 -1.25 20.41
N ASN A 137 -3.07 -0.35 19.51
CA ASN A 137 -4.49 -0.14 19.19
C ASN A 137 -4.93 -1.08 18.05
N ALA A 138 -5.14 -2.35 18.40
CA ALA A 138 -5.60 -3.41 17.50
C ALA A 138 -6.87 -3.03 16.73
N VAL A 139 -7.87 -2.48 17.42
CA VAL A 139 -9.18 -2.12 16.82
C VAL A 139 -9.01 -1.06 15.73
N ARG A 140 -8.18 -0.04 15.96
CA ARG A 140 -7.87 0.98 14.96
C ARG A 140 -7.26 0.36 13.70
N PHE A 141 -6.29 -0.54 13.84
CA PHE A 141 -5.58 -1.11 12.70
C PHE A 141 -6.35 -2.24 12.00
N ALA A 142 -7.35 -2.85 12.64
CA ALA A 142 -8.18 -3.89 12.05
C ALA A 142 -8.91 -3.42 10.77
N HIS A 143 -9.38 -2.16 10.72
CA HIS A 143 -10.15 -1.62 9.59
C HIS A 143 -9.42 -1.79 8.26
N LYS A 144 -8.15 -1.39 8.20
CA LYS A 144 -7.34 -1.55 6.98
C LYS A 144 -7.03 -3.01 6.67
N SER A 145 -6.74 -3.82 7.68
CA SER A 145 -6.40 -5.22 7.50
C SER A 145 -7.58 -5.99 6.91
N PHE A 146 -8.78 -5.82 7.46
CA PHE A 146 -9.98 -6.46 6.95
C PHE A 146 -10.43 -5.94 5.58
N ALA A 147 -10.22 -4.66 5.26
CA ALA A 147 -10.41 -4.14 3.90
C ALA A 147 -9.49 -4.87 2.89
N ILE A 148 -8.22 -5.10 3.25
CA ILE A 148 -7.26 -5.85 2.43
C ILE A 148 -7.70 -7.31 2.30
N PHE A 149 -8.09 -7.97 3.39
CA PHE A 149 -8.50 -9.39 3.37
C PHE A 149 -9.71 -9.61 2.49
N HIS A 150 -10.77 -8.81 2.69
CA HIS A 150 -11.97 -8.90 1.87
C HIS A 150 -11.68 -8.56 0.40
N ALA A 151 -10.93 -7.49 0.10
CA ALA A 151 -10.57 -7.14 -1.27
C ALA A 151 -9.76 -8.24 -1.96
N ALA A 152 -8.80 -8.84 -1.26
CA ALA A 152 -8.00 -9.92 -1.81
C ALA A 152 -8.87 -11.15 -2.09
N ALA A 153 -9.78 -11.52 -1.19
CA ALA A 153 -10.65 -12.67 -1.35
C ALA A 153 -11.71 -12.49 -2.47
N ALA A 154 -12.28 -11.29 -2.59
CA ALA A 154 -13.42 -11.03 -3.47
C ALA A 154 -13.04 -10.59 -4.89
N ALA A 155 -11.89 -9.96 -5.09
CA ALA A 155 -11.52 -9.37 -6.38
C ALA A 155 -10.81 -10.39 -7.28
N ASP A 156 -11.27 -10.51 -8.52
CA ASP A 156 -10.64 -11.32 -9.57
C ASP A 156 -9.49 -10.52 -10.24
N ILE A 157 -8.39 -10.41 -9.51
CA ILE A 157 -7.19 -9.65 -9.90
C ILE A 157 -5.91 -10.40 -9.54
N ASP A 158 -4.83 -10.08 -10.25
CA ASP A 158 -3.51 -10.69 -10.06
C ASP A 158 -2.71 -9.98 -8.97
N VAL A 159 -2.86 -8.66 -8.83
CA VAL A 159 -2.13 -7.86 -7.85
C VAL A 159 -3.06 -6.86 -7.16
N LEU A 160 -3.13 -6.93 -5.83
CA LEU A 160 -3.84 -5.97 -5.00
C LEU A 160 -2.85 -4.99 -4.37
N ILE A 161 -3.06 -3.69 -4.52
CA ILE A 161 -2.19 -2.67 -3.96
C ILE A 161 -2.93 -1.93 -2.85
N TRP A 162 -2.45 -2.04 -1.62
CA TRP A 162 -2.90 -1.19 -0.52
C TRP A 162 -2.24 0.19 -0.61
N VAL A 163 -3.04 1.24 -0.45
CA VAL A 163 -2.59 2.63 -0.32
C VAL A 163 -3.34 3.30 0.84
N ASP A 164 -2.62 3.86 1.82
CA ASP A 164 -3.26 4.60 2.92
C ASP A 164 -4.02 5.83 2.37
N ALA A 165 -5.22 6.10 2.89
CA ALA A 165 -6.10 7.15 2.40
C ALA A 165 -5.56 8.58 2.58
N ASP A 166 -4.52 8.79 3.37
CA ASP A 166 -3.80 10.06 3.50
C ASP A 166 -2.66 10.21 2.47
N THR A 167 -2.83 9.60 1.30
CA THR A 167 -1.95 9.72 0.15
C THR A 167 -2.47 10.76 -0.84
N ARG A 168 -1.57 11.51 -1.48
CA ARG A 168 -1.87 12.35 -2.65
C ARG A 168 -1.04 11.91 -3.83
N PHE A 169 -1.69 11.64 -4.97
CA PHE A 169 -1.00 11.50 -6.25
C PHE A 169 -0.86 12.87 -6.92
N PHE A 170 0.27 13.15 -7.55
CA PHE A 170 0.55 14.45 -8.19
C PHE A 170 1.16 14.32 -9.58
N ALA A 171 1.42 13.11 -10.05
CA ALA A 171 1.87 12.82 -11.41
C ALA A 171 1.33 11.46 -11.85
N ASP A 172 1.26 11.26 -13.16
CA ASP A 172 0.70 10.03 -13.74
C ASP A 172 1.58 8.81 -13.45
N VAL A 173 0.93 7.68 -13.20
CA VAL A 173 1.60 6.40 -12.92
C VAL A 173 1.52 5.51 -14.15
N GLY A 174 2.65 5.32 -14.82
CA GLY A 174 2.74 4.45 -16.00
C GLY A 174 2.68 2.95 -15.65
N TRP A 175 2.21 2.13 -16.59
CA TRP A 175 2.13 0.67 -16.44
C TRP A 175 3.44 0.01 -16.05
N GLU A 176 4.56 0.48 -16.60
CA GLU A 176 5.89 -0.04 -16.25
C GLU A 176 6.19 0.14 -14.75
N GLU A 177 5.77 1.27 -14.17
CA GLU A 177 5.96 1.52 -12.74
C GLU A 177 5.05 0.62 -11.89
N ILE A 178 3.79 0.43 -12.30
CA ILE A 178 2.83 -0.43 -11.64
C ILE A 178 3.32 -1.89 -11.59
N GLU A 179 3.80 -2.41 -12.72
CA GLU A 179 4.36 -3.77 -12.83
C GLU A 179 5.58 -3.95 -11.91
N ARG A 180 6.38 -2.89 -11.70
CA ARG A 180 7.57 -2.91 -10.85
C ARG A 180 7.25 -2.81 -9.35
N PHE A 181 6.01 -2.61 -8.91
CA PHE A 181 5.69 -2.60 -7.48
C PHE A 181 5.87 -3.99 -6.85
N VAL A 182 5.59 -5.05 -7.61
CA VAL A 182 5.85 -6.43 -7.20
C VAL A 182 6.18 -7.29 -8.43
N PRO A 183 7.44 -7.73 -8.61
CA PRO A 183 7.80 -8.67 -9.67
C PRO A 183 7.03 -9.99 -9.56
N ALA A 184 6.79 -10.67 -10.68
CA ALA A 184 5.95 -11.86 -10.73
C ALA A 184 6.45 -13.03 -9.86
N ASP A 185 7.78 -13.13 -9.65
CA ASP A 185 8.44 -14.14 -8.81
C ASP A 185 8.46 -13.78 -7.31
N ARG A 186 7.75 -12.72 -6.91
CA ARG A 186 7.70 -12.19 -5.54
C ARG A 186 6.27 -12.19 -5.04
N PHE A 187 6.08 -12.60 -3.78
CA PHE A 187 4.74 -12.68 -3.19
C PHE A 187 4.24 -11.30 -2.72
N VAL A 188 5.16 -10.42 -2.30
CA VAL A 188 4.79 -9.09 -1.82
C VAL A 188 5.86 -8.04 -2.14
N GLY A 189 5.41 -6.87 -2.59
CA GLY A 189 6.17 -5.63 -2.69
C GLY A 189 5.84 -4.70 -1.53
N TYR A 190 6.85 -4.17 -0.85
CA TYR A 190 6.66 -3.33 0.34
C TYR A 190 7.81 -2.35 0.51
N LEU A 191 7.68 -1.41 1.44
CA LEU A 191 8.75 -0.47 1.79
C LEU A 191 9.45 -0.93 3.07
N ARG A 192 10.67 -1.47 2.96
CA ARG A 192 11.42 -1.98 4.12
C ARG A 192 11.98 -0.84 4.98
N ARG A 193 11.92 -0.97 6.31
CA ARG A 193 12.63 -0.08 7.25
C ARG A 193 13.37 -0.84 8.36
N ARG A 194 14.17 -0.12 9.15
CA ARG A 194 14.93 -0.67 10.29
C ARG A 194 14.06 -1.20 11.43
N ILE A 195 12.94 -0.52 11.72
CA ILE A 195 12.06 -0.87 12.84
C ILE A 195 11.01 -1.86 12.34
N HIS A 196 9.99 -1.33 11.65
CA HIS A 196 8.94 -2.09 10.98
C HIS A 196 8.76 -1.53 9.57
N SER A 197 8.33 -2.37 8.64
CA SER A 197 7.99 -1.96 7.28
C SER A 197 7.08 -0.72 7.25
N GLU A 198 7.15 0.08 6.18
CA GLU A 198 6.20 1.15 5.93
C GLU A 198 5.03 0.58 5.13
N CYS A 199 3.87 0.46 5.78
CA CYS A 199 2.70 -0.22 5.21
C CYS A 199 1.62 0.74 4.71
N GLY A 200 1.93 2.02 4.51
CA GLY A 200 1.06 2.93 3.77
C GLY A 200 1.05 2.66 2.26
N PHE A 201 1.96 1.80 1.77
CA PHE A 201 1.93 1.26 0.41
C PHE A 201 2.43 -0.19 0.42
N VAL A 202 1.61 -1.14 -0.04
CA VAL A 202 1.97 -2.57 -0.14
C VAL A 202 1.33 -3.19 -1.38
N ALA A 203 2.08 -3.92 -2.20
CA ALA A 203 1.58 -4.64 -3.37
C ALA A 203 1.59 -6.15 -3.12
N TYR A 204 0.42 -6.78 -3.07
CA TYR A 204 0.21 -8.20 -2.84
C TYR A 204 0.03 -8.93 -4.18
N ASN A 205 0.93 -9.83 -4.54
CA ASN A 205 0.82 -10.64 -5.76
C ASN A 205 -0.09 -11.84 -5.49
N LEU A 206 -1.39 -11.69 -5.75
CA LEU A 206 -2.42 -12.68 -5.45
C LEU A 206 -2.32 -13.94 -6.31
N SER A 207 -1.63 -13.88 -7.45
CA SER A 207 -1.31 -15.03 -8.30
C SER A 207 -0.18 -15.90 -7.71
N HIS A 208 0.57 -15.39 -6.72
CA HIS A 208 1.59 -16.16 -6.01
C HIS A 208 0.99 -16.84 -4.76
N PRO A 209 1.14 -18.17 -4.58
CA PRO A 209 0.45 -18.93 -3.52
C PRO A 209 0.80 -18.45 -2.09
N ALA A 210 2.07 -18.10 -1.85
CA ALA A 210 2.51 -17.58 -0.56
C ALA A 210 1.80 -16.28 -0.11
N THR A 211 1.26 -15.50 -1.05
CA THR A 211 0.52 -14.27 -0.72
C THR A 211 -0.81 -14.60 -0.07
N ARG A 212 -1.52 -15.59 -0.64
CA ARG A 212 -2.80 -16.07 -0.09
C ARG A 212 -2.59 -16.67 1.30
N GLU A 213 -1.55 -17.47 1.46
CA GLU A 213 -1.17 -18.03 2.76
C GLU A 213 -0.79 -16.94 3.77
N MET A 214 0.00 -15.95 3.37
CA MET A 214 0.36 -14.81 4.22
C MET A 214 -0.88 -14.04 4.71
N LEU A 215 -1.82 -13.74 3.80
CA LEU A 215 -3.04 -13.02 4.14
C LEU A 215 -3.94 -13.84 5.07
N ALA A 216 -4.05 -15.15 4.86
CA ALA A 216 -4.80 -16.03 5.76
C ALA A 216 -4.18 -16.09 7.18
N GLU A 217 -2.85 -16.17 7.28
CA GLU A 217 -2.16 -16.09 8.58
C GLU A 217 -2.36 -14.72 9.24
N PHE A 218 -2.34 -13.63 8.46
CA PHE A 218 -2.58 -12.28 8.97
C PHE A 218 -4.01 -12.13 9.48
N GLU A 219 -5.00 -12.60 8.74
CA GLU A 219 -6.39 -12.60 9.16
C GLU A 219 -6.60 -13.46 10.41
N ARG A 220 -5.92 -14.61 10.51
CA ARG A 220 -5.96 -15.47 11.71
C ARG A 220 -5.51 -14.76 12.98
N LEU A 221 -4.52 -13.87 12.88
CA LEU A 221 -4.05 -13.08 14.02
C LEU A 221 -5.19 -12.26 14.66
N TYR A 222 -6.13 -11.77 13.83
CA TYR A 222 -7.31 -11.04 14.29
C TYR A 222 -8.46 -11.98 14.66
N THR A 223 -8.79 -12.97 13.82
CA THR A 223 -9.98 -13.80 14.04
C THR A 223 -9.87 -14.76 15.22
N ARG A 224 -8.64 -15.13 15.61
CA ARG A 224 -8.34 -15.96 16.78
C ARG A 224 -7.73 -15.19 17.95
N ASP A 225 -7.68 -13.87 17.85
CA ASP A 225 -7.09 -12.98 18.85
C ASP A 225 -5.61 -13.31 19.18
N GLU A 226 -4.92 -14.03 18.29
CA GLU A 226 -3.53 -14.49 18.45
C GLU A 226 -2.55 -13.31 18.49
N MET A 227 -2.90 -12.19 17.85
CA MET A 227 -2.10 -10.96 17.89
C MET A 227 -1.81 -10.43 19.30
N PHE A 228 -2.64 -10.72 20.30
CA PHE A 228 -2.40 -10.26 21.68
C PHE A 228 -1.21 -10.94 22.36
N ARG A 229 -0.66 -12.00 21.75
CA ARG A 229 0.59 -12.65 22.17
C ARG A 229 1.83 -11.93 21.65
N GLU A 230 1.65 -11.02 20.69
CA GLU A 230 2.73 -10.31 20.01
C GLU A 230 3.18 -9.04 20.74
N TYR A 231 4.32 -8.49 20.32
CA TYR A 231 4.92 -7.33 20.98
C TYR A 231 4.16 -6.02 20.71
N GLU A 232 3.66 -5.84 19.49
CA GLU A 232 2.88 -4.69 19.00
C GLU A 232 1.72 -5.21 18.13
N PHE A 233 0.61 -4.47 18.08
CA PHE A 233 -0.65 -4.90 17.46
C PHE A 233 -1.00 -4.13 16.18
N HIS A 234 -0.17 -3.17 15.79
CA HIS A 234 -0.41 -2.39 14.58
C HIS A 234 -0.06 -3.19 13.33
N ASP A 235 -0.69 -2.81 12.22
CA ASP A 235 -0.60 -3.45 10.91
C ASP A 235 0.84 -3.77 10.47
N SER A 236 1.75 -2.79 10.51
CA SER A 236 3.10 -3.00 9.98
C SER A 236 3.93 -4.02 10.79
N TYR A 237 3.66 -4.16 12.09
CA TYR A 237 4.33 -5.17 12.92
C TYR A 237 3.84 -6.57 12.54
N LEU A 238 2.52 -6.74 12.49
CA LEU A 238 1.88 -8.02 12.17
C LEU A 238 2.17 -8.43 10.72
N PHE A 239 2.16 -7.50 9.79
CA PHE A 239 2.62 -7.69 8.41
C PHE A 239 4.05 -8.24 8.37
N ASP A 240 4.99 -7.62 9.10
CA ASP A 240 6.36 -8.09 9.15
C ASP A 240 6.48 -9.49 9.77
N LEU A 241 5.62 -9.84 10.72
CA LEU A 241 5.58 -11.17 11.33
C LEU A 241 5.21 -12.24 10.29
N VAL A 242 4.08 -12.08 9.60
CA VAL A 242 3.60 -13.06 8.62
C VAL A 242 4.45 -13.07 7.34
N ARG A 243 4.95 -11.91 6.88
CA ARG A 243 5.90 -11.82 5.76
C ARG A 243 7.16 -12.63 6.05
N LYS A 244 7.75 -12.45 7.24
CA LYS A 244 8.97 -13.19 7.64
C LYS A 244 8.70 -14.69 7.78
N GLN A 245 7.49 -15.12 8.10
CA GLN A 245 7.15 -16.55 8.09
C GLN A 245 7.23 -17.12 6.68
N MET A 246 6.65 -16.44 5.68
CA MET A 246 6.75 -16.86 4.28
C MET A 246 8.19 -16.84 3.74
N GLU A 247 8.98 -15.84 4.14
CA GLU A 247 10.41 -15.79 3.78
C GLU A 247 11.22 -16.96 4.34
N ARG A 248 10.95 -17.37 5.59
CA ARG A 248 11.59 -18.55 6.19
C ARG A 248 11.22 -19.84 5.47
N ARG A 249 10.08 -19.87 4.78
CA ARG A 249 9.64 -20.98 3.92
C ARG A 249 10.23 -20.91 2.50
N GLY A 250 11.11 -19.94 2.23
CA GLY A 250 11.82 -19.81 0.95
C GLY A 250 11.17 -18.88 -0.06
N HIS A 251 10.03 -18.26 0.27
CA HIS A 251 9.39 -17.29 -0.62
C HIS A 251 10.10 -15.94 -0.58
N ARG A 252 10.13 -15.23 -1.71
CA ARG A 252 10.88 -13.98 -1.81
C ARG A 252 9.95 -12.77 -1.80
N SER A 253 10.19 -11.86 -0.88
CA SER A 253 9.57 -10.53 -0.89
C SER A 253 10.40 -9.56 -1.75
N TYR A 254 9.86 -8.36 -1.95
CA TYR A 254 10.46 -7.30 -2.75
C TYR A 254 10.42 -5.96 -2.02
N ASP A 255 11.60 -5.36 -1.82
CA ASP A 255 11.71 -4.02 -1.24
C ASP A 255 11.65 -2.97 -2.35
N ILE A 256 10.51 -2.27 -2.44
CA ILE A 256 10.23 -1.24 -3.44
C ILE A 256 11.26 -0.11 -3.38
N ALA A 257 11.77 0.18 -2.18
CA ALA A 257 12.73 1.26 -1.93
C ALA A 257 14.19 0.83 -2.12
N GLY A 258 14.48 -0.42 -2.50
CA GLY A 258 15.84 -0.90 -2.77
C GLY A 258 16.81 -0.73 -1.59
N GLY A 259 16.32 -0.91 -0.36
CA GLY A 259 17.10 -0.76 0.88
C GLY A 259 17.17 0.67 1.44
N LEU A 260 16.62 1.67 0.74
CA LEU A 260 16.72 3.07 1.17
C LEU A 260 16.05 3.33 2.52
N GLY A 261 14.96 2.65 2.85
CA GLY A 261 14.26 2.81 4.13
C GLY A 261 15.05 2.33 5.35
N LEU A 262 16.23 1.73 5.15
CA LEU A 262 17.19 1.50 6.23
C LEU A 262 17.95 2.77 6.64
N LYS A 263 17.98 3.77 5.78
CA LYS A 263 18.76 5.01 5.94
C LYS A 263 17.88 6.24 6.18
N VAL A 264 16.64 6.24 5.64
CA VAL A 264 15.74 7.40 5.70
C VAL A 264 14.48 7.11 6.51
N PRO A 265 13.97 8.07 7.30
CA PRO A 265 12.77 7.88 8.10
C PRO A 265 11.49 7.84 7.26
N HIS A 266 11.35 8.76 6.30
CA HIS A 266 10.20 8.87 5.39
C HIS A 266 10.52 8.17 4.06
N VAL A 267 10.52 6.83 4.09
CA VAL A 267 10.96 5.99 2.96
C VAL A 267 10.15 6.18 1.69
N LEU A 268 8.85 6.48 1.79
CA LEU A 268 7.96 6.53 0.63
C LEU A 268 8.34 7.68 -0.31
N ILE A 269 8.37 8.91 0.20
CA ILE A 269 8.72 10.10 -0.59
C ILE A 269 10.19 10.16 -0.98
N ASN A 270 11.04 9.35 -0.35
CA ASN A 270 12.45 9.24 -0.71
C ASN A 270 12.70 8.07 -1.69
N SER A 271 11.72 7.19 -1.91
CA SER A 271 11.81 6.12 -2.91
C SER A 271 11.34 6.61 -4.28
N ARG A 272 11.30 5.69 -5.25
CA ARG A 272 10.67 5.93 -6.56
C ARG A 272 9.19 6.30 -6.47
N LEU A 273 8.49 5.89 -5.41
CA LEU A 273 7.08 6.28 -5.20
C LEU A 273 6.94 7.80 -5.05
N GLY A 274 7.91 8.46 -4.42
CA GLY A 274 7.94 9.92 -4.34
C GLY A 274 8.02 10.65 -5.69
N ARG A 275 8.09 9.94 -6.83
CA ARG A 275 8.02 10.56 -8.16
C ARG A 275 6.62 10.97 -8.56
N PHE A 276 5.60 10.39 -7.91
CA PHE A 276 4.21 10.57 -8.30
C PHE A 276 3.24 10.60 -7.12
N MET A 277 3.67 10.22 -5.90
CA MET A 277 2.82 10.24 -4.71
C MET A 277 3.53 10.79 -3.46
N ASP A 278 2.74 11.39 -2.58
CA ASP A 278 3.13 11.84 -1.25
C ASP A 278 2.25 11.18 -0.19
N HIS A 279 2.86 10.62 0.85
CA HIS A 279 2.16 10.03 1.98
C HIS A 279 2.19 11.03 3.16
N LEU A 280 1.02 11.63 3.40
CA LEU A 280 0.81 12.79 4.25
C LEU A 280 0.66 12.40 5.72
N LYS A 281 1.54 11.53 6.21
CA LYS A 281 1.48 10.99 7.57
C LYS A 281 1.69 12.07 8.64
N GLY A 282 0.87 12.04 9.70
CA GLY A 282 0.98 12.95 10.85
C GLY A 282 0.39 14.33 10.57
N GLY A 283 1.04 15.41 11.02
CA GLY A 283 0.58 16.79 10.77
C GLY A 283 0.46 17.17 9.29
N ARG A 284 1.13 16.40 8.42
CA ARG A 284 1.08 16.57 6.96
C ARG A 284 -0.32 16.36 6.37
N LYS A 285 -1.23 15.67 7.09
CA LYS A 285 -2.62 15.49 6.65
C LYS A 285 -3.32 16.83 6.45
N GLU A 286 -3.12 17.72 7.43
CA GLU A 286 -3.64 19.08 7.46
C GLU A 286 -2.85 20.00 6.52
N GLU A 287 -1.52 19.91 6.52
CA GLU A 287 -0.66 20.69 5.61
C GLU A 287 -0.89 20.33 4.12
N GLY A 288 -1.37 19.12 3.85
CA GLY A 288 -1.64 18.64 2.49
C GLY A 288 -0.41 18.25 1.68
N ARG A 289 0.76 18.24 2.32
CA ARG A 289 2.07 17.99 1.70
C ARG A 289 3.14 17.61 2.74
N SER A 290 4.09 16.77 2.35
CA SER A 290 5.33 16.52 3.11
C SER A 290 6.28 17.71 3.02
N ARG A 291 7.04 17.94 4.09
CA ARG A 291 7.92 19.10 4.21
C ARG A 291 9.19 18.84 3.42
N VAL A 292 9.83 19.90 2.90
CA VAL A 292 11.13 19.79 2.20
C VAL A 292 12.18 19.11 3.09
N ALA A 293 12.15 19.36 4.41
CA ALA A 293 13.03 18.72 5.38
C ALA A 293 12.86 17.20 5.51
N ASP A 294 11.78 16.62 4.96
CA ASP A 294 11.58 15.17 4.92
C ASP A 294 12.32 14.49 3.75
N LEU A 295 12.77 15.27 2.76
CA LEU A 295 13.54 14.81 1.61
C LEU A 295 15.02 14.69 1.97
N VAL A 296 15.58 13.52 1.72
CA VAL A 296 17.00 13.20 1.84
C VAL A 296 17.65 13.09 0.46
N LEU A 297 16.85 12.88 -0.58
CA LEU A 297 17.28 12.91 -1.97
C LEU A 297 16.81 14.19 -2.64
N GLU A 298 17.62 14.73 -3.55
CA GLU A 298 17.19 15.81 -4.43
C GLU A 298 16.11 15.28 -5.39
N ARG A 299 15.00 16.02 -5.48
CA ARG A 299 13.83 15.68 -6.28
C ARG A 299 13.60 16.73 -7.35
N GLN A 300 13.35 16.29 -8.57
CA GLN A 300 13.24 17.16 -9.74
C GLN A 300 11.79 17.42 -10.16
N GLU A 301 10.83 16.68 -9.60
CA GLU A 301 9.42 16.83 -9.92
C GLU A 301 8.91 18.20 -9.45
N ALA A 302 8.12 18.89 -10.29
CA ALA A 302 7.52 20.19 -9.98
C ALA A 302 6.82 20.18 -8.60
N TYR A 303 6.13 19.04 -8.37
CA TYR A 303 5.94 18.37 -7.07
C TYR A 303 6.62 19.11 -5.93
N TRP A 304 7.91 18.81 -5.79
CA TRP A 304 8.74 19.11 -4.63
C TRP A 304 9.39 20.50 -4.65
N ARG A 305 9.26 21.24 -5.75
CA ARG A 305 9.90 22.56 -5.95
C ARG A 305 9.00 23.73 -5.57
N GLU A 306 7.69 23.53 -5.58
CA GLU A 306 6.75 24.54 -5.09
C GLU A 306 6.94 24.76 -3.59
N PRO A 307 6.95 26.01 -3.09
CA PRO A 307 6.92 26.27 -1.66
C PRO A 307 5.62 25.70 -1.08
N GLY A 308 5.76 24.85 -0.05
CA GLY A 308 4.64 24.29 0.71
C GLY A 308 4.10 25.25 1.75
#